data_AF-A0AA36DNG1-F1
#
_entry.id   AF-A0AA36DNG1-F1
#
_cell.length_a   1.000
_cell.length_b   1.000
_cell.length_c   1.000
_cell.angle_alpha   90.00
_cell.angle_beta   90.00
_cell.angle_gamma   90.00
#
_symmetry.space_group_name_H-M   'P 1'
#
loop_
_entity.id
_entity.type
_entity.pdbx_description
1 polymer ?
#
loop_
_entity_poly.entity_id
_entity_poly.type
_entity_poly.pdbx_seq_one_letter_code
_entity_poly.pdbx_strand_id
1 'polypeptide(L)'
;MLKILAFLALVTVITARRGWTRDIPGVSAANMEKLHQIMNPRPHGREEFRRRFLEWENSLPPAEKAAAQAHRERRRNRHRKMLEQGIPGVSAASMTKLRQMMEPLPEGRGAFREKMHEWMNSLPPEDKKAAEAYREQVRQRHGGRRGGRPL
;
A
#
# COMPACT_ATOMS: atom_id res chain seq x y z
N MET A 1 -2.05 -17.35 15.48
CA MET A 1 -1.66 -15.92 15.53
C MET A 1 -0.29 -15.60 14.91
N LEU A 2 0.74 -16.46 15.02
CA LEU A 2 2.07 -16.24 14.40
C LEU A 2 2.09 -16.05 12.86
N LYS A 3 1.12 -16.63 12.13
CA LYS A 3 1.03 -16.58 10.66
C LYS A 3 0.41 -15.27 10.11
N ILE A 4 -0.28 -14.50 10.96
CA ILE A 4 -0.80 -13.15 10.63
C ILE A 4 0.33 -12.13 10.73
N LEU A 5 1.22 -12.30 11.71
CA LEU A 5 2.45 -11.51 11.87
C LEU A 5 3.39 -11.67 10.66
N ALA A 6 3.49 -12.87 10.09
CA ALA A 6 4.32 -13.13 8.90
C ALA A 6 3.84 -12.40 7.62
N PHE A 7 2.55 -12.10 7.50
CA PHE A 7 2.01 -11.34 6.36
C PHE A 7 2.31 -9.86 6.47
N LEU A 8 2.16 -9.35 7.69
CA LEU A 8 2.45 -7.98 8.01
C LEU A 8 3.95 -7.72 7.91
N ALA A 9 4.76 -8.71 8.31
CA ALA A 9 6.20 -8.78 8.10
C ALA A 9 6.56 -8.84 6.60
N LEU A 10 5.87 -9.60 5.74
CA LEU A 10 6.24 -9.66 4.32
C LEU A 10 5.90 -8.36 3.57
N VAL A 11 4.72 -7.76 3.84
CA VAL A 11 4.38 -6.43 3.30
C VAL A 11 5.33 -5.37 3.87
N THR A 12 5.79 -5.48 5.13
CA THR A 12 6.79 -4.55 5.72
C THR A 12 8.21 -4.79 5.25
N VAL A 13 8.65 -6.03 5.03
CA VAL A 13 10.02 -6.39 4.58
C VAL A 13 10.22 -6.07 3.10
N ILE A 14 9.18 -6.18 2.26
CA ILE A 14 9.22 -5.70 0.86
C ILE A 14 9.30 -4.17 0.78
N THR A 15 8.91 -3.46 1.84
CA THR A 15 8.87 -1.98 1.90
C THR A 15 9.88 -1.34 2.86
N ALA A 16 10.59 -2.13 3.68
CA ALA A 16 11.60 -1.64 4.62
C ALA A 16 13.03 -1.70 4.07
N ARG A 17 13.26 -2.39 2.94
CA ARG A 17 14.62 -2.63 2.40
C ARG A 17 15.01 -1.75 1.20
N ARG A 18 14.17 -0.79 0.82
CA ARG A 18 14.41 0.22 -0.23
C ARG A 18 13.71 1.49 0.21
N GLY A 19 14.32 2.64 -0.02
CA GLY A 19 13.91 3.98 0.44
C GLY A 19 12.42 4.14 0.73
N TRP A 20 12.11 4.71 1.89
CA TRP A 20 10.76 4.77 2.46
C TRP A 20 9.76 5.48 1.54
N THR A 21 10.25 6.29 0.60
CA THR A 21 9.56 6.69 -0.62
C THR A 21 10.25 6.04 -1.82
N ARG A 22 9.53 5.15 -2.51
CA ARG A 22 9.93 4.77 -3.87
C ARG A 22 10.00 6.04 -4.71
N ASP A 23 11.06 6.16 -5.51
CA ASP A 23 11.20 7.28 -6.44
C ASP A 23 9.94 7.46 -7.27
N ILE A 24 9.52 8.72 -7.38
CA ILE A 24 8.35 9.10 -8.14
C ILE A 24 8.80 9.33 -9.59
N PRO A 25 8.30 8.54 -10.56
CA PRO A 25 8.66 8.75 -11.95
C PRO A 25 8.26 10.15 -12.41
N GLY A 26 9.21 10.88 -13.00
CA GLY A 26 9.03 12.26 -13.44
C GLY A 26 9.39 13.33 -12.39
N VAL A 27 9.88 12.94 -11.20
CA VAL A 27 10.50 13.83 -10.23
C VAL A 27 12.02 13.65 -10.31
N SER A 28 12.78 14.74 -10.22
CA SER A 28 14.24 14.70 -10.28
C SER A 28 14.85 14.02 -9.05
N ALA A 29 16.03 13.43 -9.22
CA ALA A 29 16.76 12.80 -8.11
C ALA A 29 17.03 13.79 -6.96
N ALA A 30 17.37 15.04 -7.28
CA ALA A 30 17.59 16.10 -6.28
C ALA A 30 16.33 16.39 -5.46
N ASN A 31 15.14 16.42 -6.08
CA ASN A 31 13.89 16.63 -5.35
C ASN A 31 13.44 15.38 -4.59
N MET A 32 13.76 14.18 -5.07
CA MET A 32 13.59 12.93 -4.29
C MET A 32 14.51 12.88 -3.06
N GLU A 33 15.76 13.35 -3.18
CA GLU A 33 16.70 13.50 -2.07
C GLU A 33 16.13 14.42 -0.99
N LYS A 34 15.58 15.58 -1.39
CA LYS A 34 14.89 16.49 -0.46
C LYS A 34 13.70 15.82 0.22
N LEU A 35 12.91 15.03 -0.50
CA LEU A 35 11.82 14.25 0.11
C LEU A 35 12.36 13.28 1.17
N HIS A 36 13.45 12.59 0.88
CA HIS A 36 14.09 11.67 1.83
C HIS A 36 14.58 12.39 3.08
N GLN A 37 15.19 13.57 2.92
CA GLN A 37 15.63 14.41 4.03
C GLN A 37 14.45 14.91 4.87
N ILE A 38 13.40 15.43 4.23
CA ILE A 38 12.17 15.88 4.91
C ILE A 38 11.51 14.74 5.69
N MET A 39 11.55 13.52 5.16
CA MET A 39 10.99 12.32 5.78
C MET A 39 11.92 11.67 6.82
N ASN A 40 13.08 12.28 7.11
CA ASN A 40 14.06 11.80 8.08
C ASN A 40 14.35 12.89 9.15
N PRO A 41 14.12 12.65 10.45
CA PRO A 41 13.62 11.42 11.05
C PRO A 41 12.20 11.09 10.59
N ARG A 42 11.87 9.80 10.64
CA ARG A 42 10.57 9.28 10.24
C ARG A 42 9.45 10.06 10.94
N PRO A 43 8.46 10.59 10.21
CA PRO A 43 7.35 11.33 10.80
C PRO A 43 6.60 10.49 11.85
N HIS A 44 6.28 11.11 12.97
CA HIS A 44 5.50 10.57 14.08
C HIS A 44 4.01 10.63 13.74
N GLY A 45 3.61 9.78 12.80
CA GLY A 45 2.21 9.56 12.48
C GLY A 45 1.73 10.24 11.20
N ARG A 46 0.41 10.16 11.00
CA ARG A 46 -0.24 10.46 9.72
C ARG A 46 -0.23 11.95 9.38
N GLU A 47 -0.56 12.79 10.35
CA GLU A 47 -0.67 14.25 10.12
C GLU A 47 0.68 14.86 9.78
N GLU A 48 1.71 14.46 10.52
CA GLU A 48 3.07 14.94 10.26
C GLU A 48 3.58 14.48 8.89
N PHE A 49 3.37 13.20 8.55
CA PHE A 49 3.70 12.69 7.21
C PHE A 49 2.98 13.50 6.12
N ARG A 50 1.67 13.75 6.29
CA ARG A 50 0.87 14.49 5.31
C ARG A 50 1.38 15.92 5.16
N ARG A 51 1.65 16.61 6.27
CA ARG A 51 2.17 17.98 6.27
C ARG A 51 3.50 18.06 5.52
N ARG A 52 4.47 17.23 5.92
CA ARG A 52 5.80 17.17 5.32
C ARG A 52 5.76 16.79 3.83
N PHE A 53 4.89 15.87 3.44
CA PHE A 53 4.70 15.51 2.02
C PHE A 53 4.10 16.66 1.20
N LEU A 54 3.08 17.35 1.73
CA LEU A 54 2.46 18.49 1.05
C LEU A 54 3.41 19.68 0.92
N GLU A 55 4.21 19.93 1.95
CA GLU A 55 5.28 20.94 1.91
C GLU A 55 6.28 20.63 0.79
N TRP A 56 6.75 19.39 0.73
CA TRP A 56 7.60 18.93 -0.37
C TRP A 56 6.92 19.08 -1.73
N GLU A 57 5.69 18.60 -1.90
CA GLU A 57 4.93 18.67 -3.15
C GLU A 57 4.71 20.12 -3.63
N ASN A 58 4.55 21.07 -2.69
CA ASN A 58 4.41 22.49 -3.00
C ASN A 58 5.74 23.17 -3.36
N SER A 59 6.87 22.62 -2.92
CA SER A 59 8.21 23.11 -3.29
C SER A 59 8.67 22.67 -4.69
N LEU A 60 7.94 21.73 -5.32
CA LEU A 60 8.29 21.20 -6.63
C LEU A 60 8.01 22.19 -7.77
N PRO A 61 8.84 22.21 -8.81
CA PRO A 61 8.51 22.86 -10.07
C PRO A 61 7.19 22.32 -10.66
N PRO A 62 6.43 23.11 -11.46
CA PRO A 62 5.11 22.72 -11.95
C PRO A 62 5.05 21.34 -12.62
N ALA A 63 6.04 21.00 -13.46
CA ALA A 63 6.11 19.71 -14.14
C ALA A 63 6.33 18.53 -13.18
N GLU A 64 7.22 18.67 -12.20
CA GLU A 64 7.47 17.64 -11.20
C GLU A 64 6.30 17.50 -10.21
N LYS A 65 5.65 18.62 -9.88
CA LYS A 65 4.43 18.64 -9.07
C LYS A 65 3.31 17.85 -9.75
N ALA A 66 3.11 18.07 -11.05
CA ALA A 66 2.15 17.30 -11.84
C ALA A 66 2.51 15.80 -11.86
N ALA A 67 3.80 15.45 -12.00
CA ALA A 67 4.26 14.07 -11.95
C ALA A 67 3.99 13.41 -10.57
N ALA A 68 4.23 14.13 -9.48
CA ALA A 68 3.94 13.69 -8.12
C ALA A 68 2.44 13.46 -7.88
N GLN A 69 1.60 14.40 -8.33
CA GLN A 69 0.13 14.29 -8.25
C GLN A 69 -0.37 13.09 -9.07
N ALA A 70 0.08 12.94 -10.32
CA ALA A 70 -0.27 11.82 -11.17
C ALA A 70 0.19 10.48 -10.58
N HIS A 71 1.34 10.44 -9.90
CA HIS A 71 1.79 9.25 -9.19
C HIS A 71 0.88 8.92 -7.99
N ARG A 72 0.48 9.93 -7.21
CA ARG A 72 -0.48 9.77 -6.10
C ARG A 72 -1.82 9.25 -6.60
N GLU A 73 -2.32 9.80 -7.69
CA GLU A 73 -3.57 9.36 -8.31
C GLU A 73 -3.48 7.94 -8.86
N ARG A 74 -2.41 7.60 -9.59
CA ARG A 74 -2.17 6.22 -10.04
C ARG A 74 -2.16 5.23 -8.88
N ARG A 75 -1.60 5.60 -7.71
CA ARG A 75 -1.69 4.78 -6.49
C ARG A 75 -3.13 4.62 -6.01
N ARG A 76 -3.90 5.71 -5.95
CA ARG A 76 -5.33 5.65 -5.57
C ARG A 76 -6.14 4.77 -6.52
N ASN A 77 -5.94 4.92 -7.84
CA ASN A 77 -6.65 4.14 -8.86
C ASN A 77 -6.29 2.66 -8.80
N ARG A 78 -5.04 2.29 -8.52
CA ARG A 78 -4.68 0.88 -8.30
C ARG A 78 -5.42 0.26 -7.11
N HIS A 79 -5.54 0.99 -6.01
CA HIS A 79 -6.29 0.51 -4.85
C HIS A 79 -7.78 0.40 -5.17
N ARG A 80 -8.36 1.40 -5.86
CA ARG A 80 -9.75 1.36 -6.31
C ARG A 80 -10.01 0.16 -7.22
N LYS A 81 -9.16 -0.06 -8.23
CA LYS A 81 -9.26 -1.20 -9.14
C LYS A 81 -9.17 -2.54 -8.42
N MET A 82 -8.34 -2.67 -7.39
CA MET A 82 -8.29 -3.86 -6.55
C MET A 82 -9.63 -4.10 -5.82
N LEU A 83 -10.27 -3.04 -5.31
CA LEU A 83 -11.58 -3.13 -4.65
C LEU A 83 -12.72 -3.43 -5.63
N GLU A 84 -12.61 -2.95 -6.88
CA GLU A 84 -13.55 -3.24 -7.97
C GLU A 84 -13.45 -4.69 -8.45
N GLN A 85 -12.22 -5.18 -8.70
CA GLN A 85 -11.96 -6.55 -9.17
C GLN A 85 -12.36 -7.62 -8.15
N GLY A 86 -12.34 -7.26 -6.86
CA GLY A 86 -12.69 -8.18 -5.79
C GLY A 86 -11.65 -9.26 -5.55
N ILE A 87 -11.93 -10.09 -4.54
CA ILE A 87 -11.10 -11.26 -4.21
C ILE A 87 -11.84 -12.49 -4.72
N PRO A 88 -11.23 -13.31 -5.59
CA PRO A 88 -11.85 -14.53 -6.09
C PRO A 88 -12.33 -15.43 -4.94
N GLY A 89 -13.59 -15.87 -5.02
CA GLY A 89 -14.22 -16.74 -4.02
C GLY A 89 -14.75 -16.04 -2.78
N VAL A 90 -14.58 -14.72 -2.65
CA VAL A 90 -15.23 -13.93 -1.58
C VAL A 90 -16.56 -13.40 -2.09
N SER A 91 -17.61 -13.51 -1.26
CA SER A 91 -18.95 -13.06 -1.60
C SER A 91 -19.02 -11.56 -1.93
N ALA A 92 -19.99 -11.19 -2.78
CA ALA A 92 -20.26 -9.80 -3.12
C ALA A 92 -20.61 -8.95 -1.89
N ALA A 93 -21.35 -9.51 -0.91
CA ALA A 93 -21.70 -8.83 0.33
C ALA A 93 -20.46 -8.46 1.15
N SER A 94 -19.52 -9.39 1.32
CA SER A 94 -18.24 -9.15 1.99
C SER A 94 -17.37 -8.14 1.25
N MET A 95 -17.36 -8.17 -0.09
CA MET A 95 -16.66 -7.17 -0.89
C MET A 95 -17.30 -5.77 -0.81
N THR A 96 -18.63 -5.68 -0.74
CA THR A 96 -19.35 -4.42 -0.53
C THR A 96 -19.00 -3.81 0.82
N LYS A 97 -18.96 -4.64 1.88
CA LYS A 97 -18.51 -4.20 3.21
C LYS A 97 -17.07 -3.68 3.18
N LEU A 98 -16.17 -4.38 2.47
CA LEU A 98 -14.80 -3.89 2.29
C LEU A 98 -14.77 -2.51 1.63
N ARG A 99 -15.57 -2.30 0.56
CA ARG A 99 -15.64 -1.02 -0.15
C ARG A 99 -16.12 0.10 0.77
N GLN A 100 -17.18 -0.14 1.55
CA GLN A 100 -17.70 0.82 2.54
C GLN A 100 -16.65 1.15 3.60
N MET A 101 -15.95 0.15 4.14
CA MET A 101 -14.86 0.39 5.09
C MET A 101 -13.74 1.21 4.43
N MET A 102 -13.44 0.95 3.17
CA MET A 102 -12.40 1.64 2.41
C MET A 102 -12.86 2.98 1.84
N GLU A 103 -14.05 3.49 2.17
CA GLU A 103 -14.56 4.78 1.71
C GLU A 103 -14.73 5.76 2.90
N PRO A 104 -14.04 6.92 2.91
CA PRO A 104 -13.02 7.34 1.96
C PRO A 104 -11.75 6.45 2.04
N LEU A 105 -11.05 6.38 0.91
CA LEU A 105 -9.81 5.60 0.75
C LEU A 105 -8.83 5.91 1.90
N PRO A 106 -8.42 4.91 2.69
CA PRO A 106 -7.55 5.15 3.83
C PRO A 106 -6.27 5.83 3.39
N GLU A 107 -5.97 6.97 4.01
CA GLU A 107 -4.75 7.70 3.69
C GLU A 107 -3.57 7.03 4.38
N GLY A 108 -2.83 6.26 3.60
CA GLY A 108 -1.59 5.65 4.05
C GLY A 108 -1.75 4.21 4.51
N ARG A 109 -0.60 3.60 4.73
CA ARG A 109 -0.48 2.15 4.85
C ARG A 109 -1.00 1.59 6.18
N GLY A 110 -0.88 2.36 7.26
CA GLY A 110 -1.36 1.96 8.59
C GLY A 110 -2.87 1.81 8.62
N ALA A 111 -3.58 2.89 8.28
CA ALA A 111 -5.04 2.90 8.22
C ALA A 111 -5.59 1.85 7.24
N PHE A 112 -4.97 1.69 6.07
CA PHE A 112 -5.36 0.64 5.13
C PHE A 112 -5.23 -0.76 5.75
N ARG A 113 -4.12 -1.03 6.44
CA ARG A 113 -3.87 -2.32 7.10
C ARG A 113 -4.88 -2.61 8.20
N GLU A 114 -5.20 -1.61 9.00
CA GLU A 114 -6.19 -1.72 10.07
C GLU A 114 -7.56 -2.07 9.53
N LYS A 115 -8.05 -1.33 8.54
CA LYS A 115 -9.34 -1.62 7.88
C LYS A 115 -9.36 -2.98 7.20
N MET A 116 -8.26 -3.41 6.55
CA MET A 116 -8.15 -4.77 6.00
C MET A 116 -8.21 -5.86 7.08
N HIS A 117 -7.60 -5.60 8.25
CA HIS A 117 -7.59 -6.55 9.36
C HIS A 117 -8.97 -6.68 10.00
N GLU A 118 -9.63 -5.55 10.24
CA GLU A 118 -11.01 -5.49 10.70
C GLU A 118 -11.95 -6.20 9.72
N TRP A 119 -11.82 -5.92 8.42
CA TRP A 119 -12.60 -6.58 7.38
C TRP A 119 -12.43 -8.11 7.44
N MET A 120 -11.19 -8.60 7.45
CA MET A 120 -10.86 -10.03 7.49
C MET A 120 -11.43 -10.74 8.74
N ASN A 121 -11.46 -10.05 9.88
CA ASN A 121 -12.03 -10.60 11.11
C ASN A 121 -13.56 -10.63 11.08
N SER A 122 -14.17 -9.80 10.24
CA SER A 122 -15.63 -9.74 10.08
C SER A 122 -16.18 -10.64 8.98
N LEU A 123 -15.31 -11.38 8.28
CA LEU A 123 -15.70 -12.30 7.21
C LEU A 123 -16.35 -13.58 7.75
N PRO A 124 -17.37 -14.12 7.07
CA PRO A 124 -17.85 -15.46 7.34
C PRO A 124 -16.77 -16.52 7.00
N PRO A 125 -16.85 -17.74 7.57
CA PRO A 125 -15.80 -18.75 7.43
C PRO A 125 -15.40 -19.08 5.99
N GLU A 126 -16.37 -19.21 5.08
CA GLU A 126 -16.12 -19.53 3.66
C GLU A 126 -15.38 -18.39 2.94
N ASP A 127 -15.83 -17.15 3.10
CA ASP A 127 -15.16 -15.98 2.53
C ASP A 127 -13.76 -15.79 3.10
N LYS A 128 -13.58 -16.06 4.40
CA LYS A 128 -12.28 -15.98 5.06
C LYS A 128 -11.30 -16.99 4.47
N LYS A 129 -11.75 -18.23 4.23
CA LYS A 129 -10.94 -19.27 3.58
C LYS A 129 -10.55 -18.87 2.15
N ALA A 130 -11.48 -18.33 1.37
CA ALA A 130 -11.20 -17.82 0.02
C ALA A 130 -10.20 -16.66 0.04
N ALA A 131 -10.37 -15.70 0.96
CA ALA A 131 -9.45 -14.59 1.15
C ALA A 131 -8.04 -15.03 1.56
N GLU A 132 -7.94 -16.05 2.43
CA GLU A 132 -6.65 -16.64 2.82
C GLU A 132 -5.98 -17.43 1.69
N ALA A 133 -6.75 -18.15 0.87
CA ALA A 133 -6.24 -18.86 -0.29
C ALA A 133 -5.68 -17.89 -1.35
N TYR A 134 -6.45 -16.85 -1.69
CA TYR A 134 -5.99 -15.81 -2.61
C TYR A 134 -4.73 -15.10 -2.09
N ARG A 135 -4.69 -14.86 -0.78
CA ARG A 135 -3.52 -14.30 -0.11
C ARG A 135 -2.27 -15.16 -0.28
N GLU A 136 -2.39 -16.48 -0.13
CA GLU A 136 -1.27 -17.41 -0.30
C GLU A 136 -0.83 -17.49 -1.78
N GLN A 137 -1.78 -17.47 -2.71
CA GLN A 137 -1.50 -17.42 -4.15
C GLN A 137 -0.68 -16.17 -4.53
N VAL A 138 -1.07 -15.00 -4.00
CA VAL A 138 -0.34 -13.74 -4.22
C VAL A 138 1.06 -13.81 -3.58
N ARG A 139 1.18 -14.40 -2.37
CA ARG A 139 2.47 -14.62 -1.71
C ARG A 139 3.40 -15.49 -2.56
N GLN A 140 2.93 -16.59 -3.11
CA GLN A 140 3.73 -17.49 -3.95
C GLN A 140 4.20 -16.78 -5.23
N ARG A 141 3.32 -16.01 -5.88
CA ARG A 141 3.67 -15.21 -7.07
C ARG A 141 4.77 -14.19 -6.81
N HIS A 142 4.79 -13.57 -5.63
CA HIS A 142 5.80 -12.57 -5.27
C HIS A 142 7.03 -13.15 -4.57
N GLY A 143 6.91 -14.31 -3.93
CA GLY A 143 8.00 -15.05 -3.28
C GLY A 143 8.87 -15.84 -4.25
N GLY A 144 8.30 -16.40 -5.32
CA GLY A 144 9.01 -17.20 -6.32
C GLY A 144 10.03 -16.43 -7.18
N ARG A 145 9.99 -15.09 -7.21
CA ARG A 145 10.94 -14.25 -7.96
C ARG A 145 12.31 -14.06 -7.30
N ARG A 146 12.57 -14.66 -6.13
CA ARG A 146 13.87 -14.58 -5.43
C ARG A 146 14.72 -15.87 -5.45
N GLY A 147 14.27 -16.93 -6.13
CA GLY A 147 14.92 -18.25 -6.07
C GLY A 147 15.48 -18.79 -7.38
N GLY A 148 15.75 -17.95 -8.39
CA GLY A 148 16.22 -18.41 -9.70
C GLY A 148 17.47 -17.67 -10.17
N ARG A 149 18.61 -17.91 -9.51
CA ARG A 149 19.90 -17.92 -10.22
C ARG A 149 20.30 -19.39 -10.35
N PRO A 150 20.43 -19.94 -11.57
CA PRO A 150 21.12 -21.22 -11.72
C PRO A 150 22.59 -21.00 -11.31
N LEU A 151 23.12 -21.95 -10.54
CA LEU A 151 24.57 -22.16 -10.47
C LEU A 151 25.03 -22.79 -11.78
#